data_AF-A0A3D5IWD5-F1
#
_entry.id   AF-A0A3D5IWD5-F1
#
_cell.length_a   1.000
_cell.length_b   1.000
_cell.length_c   1.000
_cell.angle_alpha   90.00
_cell.angle_beta   90.00
_cell.angle_gamma   90.00
#
_symmetry.space_group_name_H-M   'P 1'
#
loop_
_entity.id
_entity.type
_entity.pdbx_description
1 polymer ?
#
loop_
_entity_poly.entity_id
_entity_poly.type
_entity_poly.pdbx_seq_one_letter_code
_entity_poly.pdbx_strand_id
1 'polypeptide(L)'
;IKNDRAIQIAMVAGGDIHLARELGTKSGEDSLIEAETLAMLVANVNEAGWRKFIDSYAMMASRKPGEFKFRIYLLQLWFHYAYRVRSGEVFLASLPSLITSLEKFNLAYPNADLAGINQILEETTESLVRNFYTPLTLTNLLISIQTLLKGKEPISVI
;
A
#
# COMPACT_ATOMS: atom_id res chain seq x y z
N ILE A 1 -14.58 -9.98 20.96
CA ILE A 1 -13.59 -9.44 19.98
C ILE A 1 -12.86 -8.32 20.72
N LYS A 2 -11.54 -8.42 20.93
CA LYS A 2 -10.77 -7.34 21.58
C LYS A 2 -10.97 -6.05 20.77
N ASN A 3 -11.30 -4.95 21.42
CA ASN A 3 -11.73 -3.68 20.82
C ASN A 3 -10.81 -3.24 19.65
N ASP A 4 -9.51 -3.47 19.81
CA ASP A 4 -8.47 -3.14 18.83
C ASP A 4 -8.69 -3.81 17.47
N ARG A 5 -9.08 -5.09 17.43
CA ARG A 5 -9.33 -5.80 16.15
C ARG A 5 -10.52 -5.22 15.40
N ALA A 6 -11.57 -4.80 16.12
CA ALA A 6 -12.72 -4.16 15.48
C ALA A 6 -12.35 -2.78 14.92
N ILE A 7 -11.50 -2.02 15.63
CA ILE A 7 -10.97 -0.74 15.16
C ILE A 7 -10.10 -0.94 13.91
N GLN A 8 -9.20 -1.92 13.91
CA GLN A 8 -8.37 -2.24 12.74
C GLN A 8 -9.22 -2.61 11.52
N ILE A 9 -10.24 -3.45 11.71
CA ILE A 9 -11.18 -3.80 10.63
C ILE A 9 -11.89 -2.55 10.11
N ALA A 10 -12.41 -1.69 10.99
CA ALA A 10 -13.08 -0.46 10.58
C ALA A 10 -12.15 0.47 9.79
N MET A 11 -10.89 0.57 10.22
CA MET A 11 -9.86 1.34 9.54
C MET A 11 -9.52 0.78 8.16
N VAL A 12 -9.28 -0.53 8.05
CA VAL A 12 -8.96 -1.17 6.76
C VAL A 12 -10.19 -1.25 5.86
N ALA A 13 -11.40 -1.21 6.40
CA ALA A 13 -12.61 -1.19 5.59
C ALA A 13 -12.91 0.20 5.00
N GLY A 14 -12.44 1.28 5.62
CA GLY A 14 -12.71 2.65 5.15
C GLY A 14 -14.20 2.99 4.98
N GLY A 15 -15.08 2.31 5.70
CA GLY A 15 -16.54 2.43 5.57
C GLY A 15 -17.23 1.36 4.70
N ASP A 16 -16.49 0.49 4.01
CA ASP A 16 -17.05 -0.65 3.28
C ASP A 16 -17.46 -1.78 4.24
N ILE A 17 -18.76 -1.91 4.49
CA ILE A 17 -19.31 -2.91 5.42
C ILE A 17 -19.12 -4.34 4.90
N HIS A 18 -19.10 -4.55 3.59
CA HIS A 18 -18.87 -5.87 3.00
C HIS A 18 -17.42 -6.31 3.21
N LEU A 19 -16.47 -5.41 2.97
CA LEU A 19 -15.05 -5.64 3.25
C LEU A 19 -14.82 -5.83 4.75
N ALA A 20 -15.44 -5.00 5.60
CA ALA A 20 -15.35 -5.14 7.06
C ALA A 20 -15.80 -6.53 7.53
N ARG A 21 -16.92 -7.02 6.97
CA ARG A 21 -17.44 -8.36 7.28
C ARG A 21 -16.49 -9.46 6.81
N GLU A 22 -15.94 -9.35 5.60
CA GLU A 22 -14.97 -10.31 5.08
C GLU A 22 -13.70 -10.37 5.94
N LEU A 23 -13.14 -9.22 6.31
CA LEU A 23 -11.99 -9.09 7.22
C LEU A 23 -12.29 -9.66 8.61
N GLY A 24 -13.53 -9.49 9.09
CA GLY A 24 -14.00 -10.07 10.35
C GLY A 24 -14.03 -11.60 10.35
N THR A 25 -14.27 -12.22 9.19
CA THR A 25 -14.35 -13.68 9.04
C THR A 25 -13.02 -14.37 8.76
N LYS A 26 -12.04 -13.66 8.20
CA LYS A 26 -10.69 -14.21 7.95
C LYS A 26 -9.90 -14.24 9.26
N SER A 27 -9.26 -15.37 9.56
CA SER A 27 -8.35 -15.52 10.71
C SER A 27 -6.96 -14.91 10.49
N GLY A 28 -6.79 -14.15 9.40
CA GLY A 28 -5.49 -13.76 8.87
C GLY A 28 -4.84 -12.62 9.64
N GLU A 29 -3.51 -12.61 9.58
CA GLU A 29 -2.59 -11.59 10.06
C GLU A 29 -3.13 -10.16 9.90
N ASP A 30 -2.82 -9.31 10.88
CA ASP A 30 -3.26 -7.92 10.95
C ASP A 30 -2.98 -7.21 9.61
N SER A 31 -4.03 -6.87 8.86
CA SER A 31 -3.91 -6.29 7.52
C SER A 31 -3.09 -5.00 7.51
N LEU A 32 -2.93 -4.34 8.67
CA LEU A 32 -2.05 -3.18 8.84
C LEU A 32 -0.57 -3.58 8.89
N ILE A 33 -0.23 -4.71 9.50
CA ILE A 33 1.14 -5.29 9.45
C ILE A 33 1.47 -5.70 8.01
N GLU A 34 0.48 -6.26 7.31
CA GLU A 34 0.62 -6.61 5.90
C GLU A 34 0.83 -5.37 5.04
N ALA A 35 0.05 -4.30 5.27
CA ALA A 35 0.23 -3.00 4.61
C ALA A 35 1.63 -2.41 4.86
N GLU A 36 2.12 -2.43 6.11
CA GLU A 36 3.47 -1.99 6.47
C GLU A 36 4.54 -2.80 5.71
N THR A 37 4.41 -4.12 5.73
CA THR A 37 5.36 -5.03 5.09
C THR A 37 5.45 -4.76 3.58
N LEU A 38 4.31 -4.55 2.93
CA LEU A 38 4.25 -4.20 1.51
C LEU A 38 4.87 -2.84 1.23
N ALA A 39 4.58 -1.84 2.05
CA ALA A 39 5.18 -0.52 1.93
C ALA A 39 6.71 -0.58 2.06
N MET A 40 7.23 -1.35 3.02
CA MET A 40 8.68 -1.53 3.19
C MET A 40 9.31 -2.28 2.01
N LEU A 41 8.61 -3.25 1.43
CA LEU A 41 9.09 -3.98 0.26
C LEU A 41 9.25 -3.08 -0.97
N VAL A 42 8.31 -2.15 -1.21
CA VAL A 42 8.39 -1.23 -2.36
C VAL A 42 9.28 -0.01 -2.09
N ALA A 43 9.39 0.42 -0.83
CA ALA A 43 10.19 1.58 -0.44
C ALA A 43 11.69 1.25 -0.34
N ASN A 44 12.06 0.03 0.05
CA ASN A 44 13.46 -0.37 0.12
C ASN A 44 13.95 -0.87 -1.24
N VAL A 45 14.91 -0.15 -1.83
CA VAL A 45 15.54 -0.55 -3.09
C VAL A 45 16.43 -1.76 -2.83
N ASN A 46 15.93 -2.94 -3.21
CA ASN A 46 16.64 -4.21 -3.14
C ASN A 46 16.29 -5.01 -4.39
N GLU A 47 17.28 -5.33 -5.22
CA GLU A 47 17.06 -6.05 -6.50
C GLU A 47 16.32 -7.37 -6.29
N ALA A 48 16.73 -8.18 -5.30
CA ALA A 48 16.08 -9.45 -5.01
C ALA A 48 14.64 -9.27 -4.50
N GLY A 49 14.42 -8.22 -3.69
CA GLY A 49 13.09 -7.86 -3.18
C GLY A 49 12.15 -7.42 -4.30
N TRP A 50 12.63 -6.55 -5.19
CA TRP A 50 11.87 -6.02 -6.31
C TRP A 50 11.54 -7.10 -7.34
N ARG A 51 12.52 -7.95 -7.68
CA ARG A 51 12.28 -9.09 -8.57
C ARG A 51 11.22 -10.03 -7.99
N LYS A 52 11.33 -10.36 -6.70
CA LYS A 52 10.33 -11.18 -6.00
C LYS A 52 8.95 -10.52 -6.01
N PHE A 53 8.87 -9.20 -5.79
CA PHE A 53 7.62 -8.46 -5.90
C PHE A 53 7.03 -8.58 -7.31
N ILE A 54 7.79 -8.23 -8.34
CA ILE A 54 7.33 -8.26 -9.74
C ILE A 54 6.83 -9.66 -10.12
N ASP A 55 7.61 -10.71 -9.87
CA ASP A 55 7.26 -12.07 -10.27
C ASP A 55 6.00 -12.58 -9.54
N SER A 56 5.93 -12.38 -8.23
CA SER A 56 4.80 -12.86 -7.42
C SER A 56 3.53 -12.08 -7.71
N TYR A 57 3.61 -10.76 -7.89
CA TYR A 57 2.47 -9.91 -8.15
C TYR A 57 1.98 -10.01 -9.58
N ALA A 58 2.86 -10.22 -10.57
CA ALA A 58 2.45 -10.50 -11.94
C ALA A 58 1.66 -11.82 -12.02
N MET A 59 2.13 -12.86 -11.33
CA MET A 59 1.43 -14.13 -11.23
C MET A 59 0.08 -13.98 -10.50
N MET A 60 0.06 -13.23 -9.40
CA MET A 60 -1.15 -12.98 -8.61
C MET A 60 -2.20 -12.20 -9.40
N ALA A 61 -1.79 -11.18 -10.17
CA ALA A 61 -2.69 -10.40 -11.02
C ALA A 61 -3.45 -11.29 -12.02
N SER A 62 -2.77 -12.30 -12.59
CA SER A 62 -3.39 -13.24 -13.53
C SER A 62 -4.25 -14.31 -12.84
N ARG A 63 -3.75 -14.91 -11.76
CA ARG A 63 -4.39 -16.09 -11.13
C ARG A 63 -5.44 -15.74 -10.09
N LYS A 64 -5.27 -14.61 -9.40
CA LYS A 64 -6.07 -14.17 -8.26
C LYS A 64 -6.24 -12.64 -8.28
N PRO A 65 -6.93 -12.08 -9.29
CA PRO A 65 -7.02 -10.63 -9.48
C PRO A 65 -7.64 -9.90 -8.28
N GLY A 66 -8.59 -10.52 -7.56
CA GLY A 66 -9.14 -9.95 -6.32
C GLY A 66 -8.12 -9.85 -5.19
N GLU A 67 -7.27 -10.87 -5.02
CA GLU A 67 -6.18 -10.84 -4.03
C GLU A 67 -5.15 -9.77 -4.41
N PHE A 68 -4.79 -9.68 -5.69
CA PHE A 68 -3.89 -8.64 -6.21
C PHE A 68 -4.42 -7.23 -5.91
N LYS A 69 -5.69 -6.95 -6.25
CA LYS A 69 -6.33 -5.66 -5.96
C LYS A 69 -6.32 -5.34 -4.48
N PHE A 70 -6.62 -6.33 -3.63
CA PHE A 70 -6.56 -6.17 -2.19
C PHE A 70 -5.14 -5.84 -1.70
N ARG A 71 -4.09 -6.44 -2.27
CA ARG A 71 -2.70 -6.08 -1.93
C ARG A 71 -2.35 -4.64 -2.31
N ILE A 72 -2.77 -4.18 -3.49
CA ILE A 72 -2.55 -2.79 -3.89
C ILE A 72 -3.34 -1.84 -3.00
N TYR A 73 -4.57 -2.19 -2.63
CA TYR A 73 -5.37 -1.44 -1.67
C TYR A 73 -4.66 -1.27 -0.32
N LEU A 74 -4.08 -2.34 0.25
CA LEU A 74 -3.31 -2.24 1.50
C LEU A 74 -2.11 -1.30 1.37
N LEU A 75 -1.45 -1.31 0.21
CA LEU A 75 -0.35 -0.40 -0.06
C LEU A 75 -0.83 1.06 -0.12
N GLN A 76 -1.95 1.33 -0.80
CA GLN A 76 -2.59 2.66 -0.82
C GLN A 76 -2.99 3.12 0.59
N LEU A 77 -3.56 2.21 1.39
CA LEU A 77 -3.97 2.47 2.76
C LEU A 77 -2.79 2.92 3.63
N TRP A 78 -1.64 2.25 3.50
CA TRP A 78 -0.42 2.65 4.21
C TRP A 78 0.01 4.08 3.86
N PHE A 79 0.12 4.40 2.57
CA PHE A 79 0.54 5.73 2.12
C PHE A 79 -0.47 6.82 2.49
N HIS A 80 -1.77 6.50 2.46
CA HIS A 80 -2.82 7.37 2.96
C HIS A 80 -2.66 7.66 4.46
N TYR A 81 -2.40 6.64 5.28
CA TYR A 81 -2.16 6.84 6.71
C TYR A 81 -0.87 7.57 7.03
N ALA A 82 0.20 7.34 6.26
CA ALA A 82 1.42 8.12 6.37
C ALA A 82 1.15 9.61 6.09
N TYR A 83 0.33 9.91 5.08
CA TYR A 83 -0.07 11.27 4.73
C TYR A 83 -0.86 11.94 5.84
N ARG A 84 -1.85 11.24 6.41
CA ARG A 84 -2.67 11.77 7.50
C ARG A 84 -1.85 12.05 8.76
N VAL A 85 -0.95 11.14 9.15
CA VAL A 85 -0.01 11.35 10.26
C VAL A 85 0.87 12.56 9.99
N ARG A 86 1.41 12.72 8.78
CA ARG A 86 2.23 13.87 8.38
C ARG A 86 1.47 15.20 8.45
N SER A 87 0.18 15.16 8.13
CA SER A 87 -0.71 16.33 8.14
C SER A 87 -1.21 16.71 9.55
N GLY A 88 -0.81 15.96 10.59
CA GLY A 88 -1.22 16.20 11.96
C GLY A 88 -2.62 15.69 12.30
N GLU A 89 -3.22 14.85 11.47
CA GLU A 89 -4.53 14.27 11.77
C GLU A 89 -4.42 13.17 12.83
N VAL A 90 -5.14 13.34 13.93
CA VAL A 90 -5.18 12.38 15.04
C VAL A 90 -6.40 11.46 14.87
N PHE A 91 -6.21 10.32 14.20
CA PHE A 91 -7.27 9.30 14.02
C PHE A 91 -6.87 7.90 14.52
N LEU A 92 -5.64 7.72 15.00
CA LEU A 92 -5.03 6.42 15.31
C LEU A 92 -4.72 6.19 16.79
N ALA A 93 -5.22 7.03 17.71
CA ALA A 93 -4.80 7.04 19.12
C ALA A 93 -4.90 5.67 19.83
N SER A 94 -5.76 4.77 19.34
CA SER A 94 -5.93 3.41 19.83
C SER A 94 -4.91 2.39 19.30
N LEU A 95 -4.03 2.75 18.37
CA LEU A 95 -3.01 1.87 17.75
C LEU A 95 -1.62 2.51 17.77
N PRO A 96 -0.99 2.65 18.96
CA PRO A 96 0.27 3.39 19.12
C PRO A 96 1.46 2.78 18.35
N SER A 97 1.49 1.46 18.15
CA SER A 97 2.53 0.80 17.34
C SER A 97 2.48 1.23 15.87
N LEU A 98 1.26 1.30 15.29
CA LEU A 98 1.07 1.75 13.91
C LEU A 98 1.50 3.20 13.74
N ILE A 99 1.11 4.08 14.67
CA ILE A 99 1.55 5.50 14.65
C ILE A 99 3.08 5.56 14.63
N THR A 100 3.73 4.83 15.54
CA THR A 100 5.21 4.82 15.64
C THR A 100 5.86 4.39 14.32
N SER A 101 5.32 3.37 13.64
CA SER A 101 5.85 2.93 12.35
C SER A 101 5.63 3.97 11.24
N LEU A 102 4.45 4.61 11.19
CA LEU A 102 4.15 5.66 10.22
C LEU A 102 5.01 6.91 10.43
N GLU A 103 5.26 7.30 11.67
CA GLU A 103 6.17 8.39 12.01
C GLU A 103 7.60 8.09 11.56
N LYS A 104 8.12 6.89 11.85
CA LYS A 104 9.43 6.45 11.35
C LYS A 104 9.51 6.47 9.83
N PHE A 105 8.45 6.03 9.16
CA PHE A 105 8.36 6.08 7.71
C PHE A 105 8.42 7.53 7.19
N ASN A 106 7.64 8.44 7.78
CA ASN A 106 7.64 9.86 7.43
C ASN A 106 8.98 10.52 7.69
N LEU A 107 9.69 10.13 8.75
CA LEU A 107 11.06 10.61 9.03
C LEU A 107 12.08 10.10 8.00
N ALA A 108 11.93 8.86 7.51
CA ALA A 108 12.80 8.30 6.49
C ALA A 108 12.58 8.93 5.10
N TYR A 109 11.34 9.35 4.81
CA TYR A 109 10.94 9.92 3.53
C TYR A 109 10.24 11.29 3.68
N PRO A 110 10.94 12.32 4.17
CA PRO A 110 10.34 13.60 4.55
C PRO A 110 9.73 14.37 3.37
N ASN A 111 10.30 14.20 2.18
CA ASN A 111 9.87 14.88 0.95
C ASN A 111 8.93 14.03 0.09
N ALA A 112 8.48 12.86 0.58
CA ALA A 112 7.69 11.96 -0.24
C ALA A 112 6.37 12.61 -0.69
N ASP A 113 6.06 12.51 -1.98
CA ASP A 113 4.73 12.81 -2.50
C ASP A 113 3.82 11.59 -2.30
N LEU A 114 3.24 11.49 -1.11
CA LEU A 114 2.37 10.37 -0.70
C LEU A 114 1.05 10.34 -1.46
N ALA A 115 0.55 11.51 -1.89
CA ALA A 115 -0.66 11.61 -2.69
C ALA A 115 -0.42 11.11 -4.13
N GLY A 116 0.69 11.55 -4.74
CA GLY A 116 1.13 11.05 -6.05
C GLY A 116 1.37 9.54 -6.03
N ILE A 117 1.94 8.99 -4.95
CA ILE A 117 2.11 7.53 -4.81
C ILE A 117 0.75 6.80 -4.83
N ASN A 118 -0.24 7.32 -4.11
CA ASN A 118 -1.59 6.75 -4.14
C ASN A 118 -2.24 6.83 -5.51
N GLN A 119 -2.03 7.93 -6.24
CA GLN A 119 -2.54 8.10 -7.60
C GLN A 119 -1.96 7.05 -8.56
N ILE A 120 -0.64 6.85 -8.58
CA ILE A 120 -0.02 5.87 -9.49
C ILE A 120 -0.40 4.41 -9.14
N LEU A 121 -0.72 4.13 -7.87
CA LEU A 121 -1.22 2.82 -7.45
C LEU A 121 -2.64 2.55 -7.97
N GLU A 122 -3.50 3.59 -7.95
CA GLU A 122 -4.84 3.52 -8.53
C GLU A 122 -4.76 3.28 -10.04
N GLU A 123 -3.98 4.12 -10.75
CA GLU A 123 -3.77 4.01 -12.20
C GLU A 123 -3.21 2.64 -12.58
N THR A 124 -2.27 2.10 -11.79
CA THR A 124 -1.73 0.75 -12.02
C THR A 124 -2.81 -0.30 -11.91
N THR A 125 -3.67 -0.23 -10.89
CA THR A 125 -4.77 -1.17 -10.70
C THR A 125 -5.76 -1.15 -11.85
N GLU A 126 -6.11 0.03 -12.36
CA GLU A 126 -6.96 0.18 -13.54
C GLU A 126 -6.29 -0.32 -14.82
N SER A 127 -5.00 -0.02 -15.00
CA SER A 127 -4.24 -0.42 -16.18
C SER A 127 -4.16 -1.94 -16.32
N LEU A 128 -4.01 -2.67 -15.22
CA LEU A 128 -3.90 -4.13 -15.22
C LEU A 128 -5.20 -4.84 -15.61
N VAL A 129 -6.36 -4.16 -15.47
CA VAL A 129 -7.64 -4.64 -16.01
C VAL A 129 -7.66 -4.59 -17.55
N ARG A 130 -6.77 -3.79 -18.17
CA ARG A 130 -6.69 -3.59 -19.63
C ARG A 130 -5.68 -4.51 -20.35
N ASN A 131 -5.22 -5.59 -19.71
CA ASN A 131 -4.27 -6.58 -20.27
C ASN A 131 -2.88 -6.02 -20.70
N PHE A 132 -2.36 -5.00 -20.01
CA PHE A 132 -0.96 -4.62 -20.21
C PHE A 132 0.02 -5.71 -19.74
N TYR A 133 1.26 -5.67 -20.24
CA TYR A 133 2.32 -6.58 -19.80
C TYR A 133 2.69 -6.31 -18.33
N THR A 134 2.03 -7.03 -17.41
CA THR A 134 2.05 -6.81 -15.97
C THR A 134 3.44 -6.64 -15.36
N PRO A 135 4.47 -7.45 -15.72
CA PRO A 135 5.81 -7.28 -15.14
C PRO A 135 6.43 -5.90 -15.42
N LEU A 136 6.24 -5.36 -16.63
CA LEU A 136 6.73 -4.02 -16.97
C LEU A 136 5.94 -2.95 -16.24
N THR A 137 4.60 -3.08 -16.16
CA THR A 137 3.77 -2.14 -15.38
C THR A 137 4.21 -2.09 -13.92
N LEU A 138 4.46 -3.24 -13.29
CA LEU A 138 4.94 -3.31 -11.91
C LEU A 138 6.37 -2.75 -11.76
N THR A 139 7.23 -2.95 -12.75
CA THR A 139 8.58 -2.36 -12.77
C THR A 139 8.50 -0.83 -12.80
N ASN A 140 7.67 -0.28 -13.68
CA ASN A 140 7.45 1.16 -13.79
C ASN A 140 6.79 1.74 -12.53
N LEU A 141 5.89 0.99 -11.90
CA LEU A 141 5.31 1.36 -10.61
C LEU A 141 6.39 1.51 -9.54
N LEU A 142 7.28 0.52 -9.37
CA LEU A 142 8.36 0.58 -8.37
C LEU A 142 9.30 1.77 -8.61
N ILE A 143 9.67 2.04 -9.86
CA ILE A 143 10.50 3.21 -10.23
C ILE A 143 9.78 4.52 -9.89
N SER A 144 8.49 4.61 -10.19
CA SER A 144 7.68 5.80 -9.93
C SER A 144 7.51 6.05 -8.44
N ILE A 145 7.21 5.01 -7.65
CA ILE A 145 7.18 5.08 -6.18
C ILE A 145 8.51 5.61 -5.64
N GLN A 146 9.65 5.07 -6.09
CA GLN A 146 10.95 5.54 -5.63
C GLN A 146 11.25 7.00 -5.98
N THR A 147 10.74 7.45 -7.11
CA THR A 147 10.91 8.83 -7.57
C THR A 147 10.10 9.78 -6.67
N LEU A 148 8.84 9.42 -6.41
CA LEU A 148 7.94 10.19 -5.54
C LEU A 148 8.36 10.15 -4.07
N LEU A 149 8.92 9.03 -3.57
CA LEU A 149 9.50 8.95 -2.22
C LEU A 149 10.65 9.93 -2.01
N LYS A 150 11.37 10.27 -3.08
CA LYS A 150 12.46 11.27 -3.07
C LYS A 150 11.94 12.71 -3.27
N GLY A 151 10.63 12.91 -3.40
CA GLY A 151 10.01 14.20 -3.70
C GLY A 151 10.30 14.70 -5.11
N LYS A 152 10.48 13.79 -6.06
CA LYS A 152 10.72 14.11 -7.48
C LYS A 152 9.49 13.75 -8.29
N GLU A 153 9.26 14.52 -9.37
CA GLU A 153 8.22 14.19 -10.34
C GLU A 153 8.52 12.85 -11.03
N PRO A 154 7.50 12.00 -11.29
CA PRO A 154 7.69 10.74 -12.02
C PRO A 154 8.27 11.00 -13.41
N ILE A 155 9.21 10.15 -13.84
CA ILE A 155 9.66 10.16 -15.23
C ILE A 155 8.50 9.64 -16.08
N SER A 156 7.78 10.54 -16.73
CA SER A 156 6.76 10.17 -17.72
C SER A 156 7.47 9.54 -18.92
N VAL A 157 7.41 8.22 -19.05
CA VAL A 157 7.86 7.53 -20.25
C VAL A 157 6.67 7.50 -21.21
N ILE A 158 6.67 8.44 -22.16
CA ILE A 158 5.74 8.48 -23.31
C ILE A 158 6.18 7.44 -24.33
#